data_AF-B2IHN5-F1
#
_entry.id   AF-B2IHN5-F1
#
_cell.length_a   1.000
_cell.length_b   1.000
_cell.length_c   1.000
_cell.angle_alpha   90.00
_cell.angle_beta   90.00
_cell.angle_gamma   90.00
#
_symmetry.space_group_name_H-M   'P 1'
#
loop_
_entity.id
_entity.type
_entity.pdbx_description
1 polymer ?
#
loop_
_entity_poly.entity_id
_entity_poly.type
_entity_poly.pdbx_seq_one_letter_code
_entity_poly.pdbx_strand_id
1 'polypeptide(L)'
;MSVFATPALAARVRAVTKIDRAVLMTTSLKTSLWMSLATALAVSSSSVWAQSEGTKEKTTTVPTVACSKEAGGITLPPGFCATVFADGIGHARHLVVAPNGVVYVNTWSGRYYKSDKTPDGGFLVALQDKTGNGKADVVKRFGATGKGIAGGTGIAIYGNGLFIEESDRIERYDLPSKGIVPAGKPEIVVEGLPLTGDHPMHPFVIDRTGNLFVDLGSATNACQTENRMPNVVGADPCVELETRGGLWRYHADKRGQKFSPKERYATGIRNGEGLAFDASGHFYATQHGRDQLSQNWGGLYTTEQGVNLPAEELLDVHEGSDFGWPQCYFDDLQGKLVLAPEYGGDGGKKIGVCAQKSGPVAAFPAHWAPNALVIYEGDQLPAAYKGGAFIAFHGSWNRAPAPQAGYNVVFQPLKDGRVSGRYVVFADGFAGPHKEPGRALHRPSGLAVGPDGALFIGDDAGGRIWRVTYQGPDKDKAAIAAAVAPIEGTTTTSAKAEPPEGIDPDAGVSLPVPEGATAAQVARGDQIFHGEIAGGTCSGCHGSDAKGSPVGPDLTNGQWQWSDGSYEALRQVIAKGVTEPKRYQGVMPPRGGAPLADSDVAAVAAYVWALAQKPAPKATQ
;
A
#
# COMPACT_ATOMS: atom_id res chain seq x y z
N MET A 1 -64.94 -17.56 -21.04
CA MET A 1 -65.75 -18.78 -20.85
C MET A 1 -64.80 -19.98 -20.93
N SER A 2 -64.89 -20.91 -19.99
CA SER A 2 -64.07 -22.14 -19.95
C SER A 2 -64.53 -23.15 -21.00
N VAL A 3 -63.61 -23.97 -21.55
CA VAL A 3 -63.86 -25.39 -21.95
C VAL A 3 -62.59 -26.08 -22.53
N PHE A 4 -62.29 -27.31 -22.06
CA PHE A 4 -61.56 -28.48 -22.62
C PHE A 4 -60.30 -28.33 -23.54
N ALA A 5 -59.35 -29.29 -23.66
CA ALA A 5 -59.00 -30.51 -22.91
C ALA A 5 -57.57 -31.02 -23.28
N THR A 6 -57.07 -31.96 -22.46
CA THR A 6 -55.88 -32.85 -22.52
C THR A 6 -55.88 -33.84 -23.74
N PRO A 7 -54.81 -34.63 -24.09
CA PRO A 7 -54.12 -35.56 -23.15
C PRO A 7 -52.68 -36.14 -23.43
N ALA A 8 -52.18 -36.87 -22.41
CA ALA A 8 -51.35 -38.11 -22.46
C ALA A 8 -49.90 -38.04 -23.03
N LEU A 9 -48.91 -38.88 -22.66
CA LEU A 9 -48.68 -39.93 -21.64
C LEU A 9 -47.12 -40.00 -21.42
N ALA A 10 -46.44 -40.76 -20.55
CA ALA A 10 -46.76 -41.84 -19.58
C ALA A 10 -45.75 -41.82 -18.39
N ALA A 11 -45.53 -42.95 -17.69
CA ALA A 11 -44.61 -43.07 -16.54
C ALA A 11 -44.04 -44.51 -16.34
N ARG A 12 -42.93 -44.63 -15.58
CA ARG A 12 -42.51 -45.72 -14.64
C ARG A 12 -40.98 -45.61 -14.37
N VAL A 13 -40.33 -46.06 -13.29
CA VAL A 13 -40.58 -46.30 -11.84
C VAL A 13 -39.48 -47.27 -11.34
N ARG A 14 -38.68 -46.88 -10.31
CA ARG A 14 -37.91 -47.73 -9.36
C ARG A 14 -36.80 -48.68 -9.93
N ALA A 15 -35.81 -49.17 -9.17
CA ALA A 15 -35.39 -48.99 -7.76
C ALA A 15 -33.88 -49.30 -7.55
N VAL A 16 -33.42 -49.06 -6.31
CA VAL A 16 -32.06 -49.26 -5.75
C VAL A 16 -31.75 -50.72 -5.38
N THR A 17 -30.49 -51.15 -5.49
CA THR A 17 -29.86 -52.15 -4.58
C THR A 17 -28.33 -52.00 -4.49
N LYS A 18 -27.77 -52.12 -3.27
CA LYS A 18 -26.33 -52.32 -2.97
C LYS A 18 -25.97 -53.81 -3.01
N ILE A 19 -24.72 -54.16 -3.36
CA ILE A 19 -24.03 -55.38 -2.87
C ILE A 19 -22.55 -55.04 -2.57
N ASP A 20 -22.03 -55.59 -1.47
CA ASP A 20 -20.64 -55.46 -0.98
C ASP A 20 -19.81 -56.76 -1.21
N ARG A 21 -18.48 -56.65 -0.98
CA ARG A 21 -17.47 -57.70 -0.68
C ARG A 21 -16.62 -58.31 -1.83
N ALA A 22 -15.42 -57.73 -1.99
CA ALA A 22 -14.11 -58.26 -1.53
C ALA A 22 -13.44 -59.51 -2.17
N VAL A 23 -12.12 -59.61 -1.86
CA VAL A 23 -11.17 -60.74 -2.06
C VAL A 23 -10.68 -60.89 -3.53
N LEU A 24 -9.41 -61.15 -3.90
CA LEU A 24 -8.22 -61.75 -3.24
C LEU A 24 -6.89 -61.14 -3.76
N MET A 25 -5.79 -61.30 -3.00
CA MET A 25 -4.41 -60.99 -3.43
C MET A 25 -3.91 -61.91 -4.56
N THR A 26 -2.89 -61.48 -5.31
CA THR A 26 -1.65 -62.28 -5.53
C THR A 26 -0.51 -61.45 -6.13
N THR A 27 0.73 -61.88 -5.86
CA THR A 27 1.99 -61.24 -6.22
C THR A 27 2.71 -61.98 -7.37
N SER A 28 3.58 -61.29 -8.13
CA SER A 28 4.86 -61.88 -8.59
C SER A 28 5.81 -60.85 -9.22
N LEU A 29 7.06 -60.83 -8.76
CA LEU A 29 8.20 -60.24 -9.47
C LEU A 29 8.73 -61.24 -10.51
N LYS A 30 9.26 -60.75 -11.66
CA LYS A 30 10.31 -61.48 -12.41
C LYS A 30 11.40 -60.55 -12.94
N THR A 31 12.60 -60.74 -12.40
CA THR A 31 13.88 -60.29 -12.97
C THR A 31 14.35 -61.27 -14.04
N SER A 32 14.94 -60.76 -15.14
CA SER A 32 15.72 -61.54 -16.10
C SER A 32 16.89 -60.72 -16.65
N LEU A 33 18.08 -61.31 -16.69
CA LEU A 33 19.35 -60.69 -17.08
C LEU A 33 20.10 -61.64 -18.02
N TRP A 34 20.37 -61.26 -19.28
CA TRP A 34 21.24 -62.03 -20.19
C TRP A 34 22.08 -61.15 -21.15
N MET A 35 23.40 -61.26 -20.97
CA MET A 35 24.54 -61.18 -21.91
C MET A 35 24.51 -60.32 -23.19
N SER A 36 25.42 -59.33 -23.19
CA SER A 36 26.60 -59.24 -24.06
C SER A 36 26.52 -59.52 -25.57
N LEU A 37 26.84 -58.51 -26.37
CA LEU A 37 27.64 -58.68 -27.59
C LEU A 37 28.67 -57.55 -27.70
N ALA A 38 29.93 -57.90 -27.94
CA ALA A 38 31.03 -56.94 -28.08
C ALA A 38 31.58 -56.97 -29.51
N THR A 39 31.72 -55.79 -30.12
CA THR A 39 32.42 -55.60 -31.40
C THR A 39 33.50 -54.55 -31.22
N ALA A 40 34.76 -54.98 -31.27
CA ALA A 40 35.90 -54.09 -31.22
C ALA A 40 36.24 -53.58 -32.63
N LEU A 41 36.29 -52.26 -32.80
CA LEU A 41 37.02 -51.61 -33.89
C LEU A 41 38.10 -50.72 -33.28
N ALA A 42 39.36 -51.12 -33.46
CA ALA A 42 40.50 -50.29 -33.13
C ALA A 42 40.81 -49.35 -34.31
N VAL A 43 40.70 -48.05 -34.08
CA VAL A 43 41.27 -47.02 -34.98
C VAL A 43 42.26 -46.21 -34.16
N SER A 44 43.53 -46.23 -34.60
CA SER A 44 44.63 -45.51 -33.97
C SER A 44 44.49 -44.01 -34.23
N SER A 45 44.32 -43.21 -33.17
CA SER A 45 44.39 -41.76 -33.21
C SER A 45 45.75 -41.25 -32.72
N SER A 46 46.53 -40.69 -33.65
CA SER A 46 47.79 -40.01 -33.36
C SER A 46 47.54 -38.74 -32.56
N SER A 47 48.21 -38.58 -31.43
CA SER A 47 48.10 -37.41 -30.55
C SER A 47 48.83 -36.19 -31.14
N VAL A 48 48.10 -35.32 -31.81
CA VAL A 48 48.56 -33.96 -32.12
C VAL A 48 48.34 -33.07 -30.91
N TRP A 49 49.42 -32.56 -30.32
CA TRP A 49 49.38 -31.56 -29.27
C TRP A 49 49.04 -30.19 -29.88
N ALA A 50 47.77 -29.80 -29.83
CA ALA A 50 47.37 -28.41 -30.02
C ALA A 50 47.41 -27.68 -28.68
N GLN A 51 48.35 -26.74 -28.51
CA GLN A 51 48.33 -25.81 -27.39
C GLN A 51 47.16 -24.85 -27.58
N SER A 52 46.11 -25.00 -26.76
CA SER A 52 45.10 -23.95 -26.61
C SER A 52 45.66 -22.86 -25.70
N GLU A 53 45.96 -21.69 -26.27
CA GLU A 53 46.14 -20.49 -25.46
C GLU A 53 44.80 -20.15 -24.82
N GLY A 54 44.69 -20.40 -23.51
CA GLY A 54 43.50 -20.09 -22.74
C GLY A 54 43.25 -18.58 -22.74
N THR A 55 42.29 -18.13 -23.55
CA THR A 55 41.73 -16.78 -23.46
C THR A 55 41.17 -16.59 -22.05
N LYS A 56 41.89 -15.86 -21.21
CA LYS A 56 41.42 -15.46 -19.88
C LYS A 56 40.17 -14.60 -20.08
N GLU A 57 39.01 -15.21 -19.84
CA GLU A 57 37.77 -14.48 -19.64
C GLU A 57 38.01 -13.42 -18.56
N LYS A 58 37.87 -12.15 -18.94
CA LYS A 58 37.86 -11.07 -17.96
C LYS A 58 36.57 -11.21 -17.16
N THR A 59 36.65 -11.89 -16.03
CA THR A 59 35.64 -11.79 -14.98
C THR A 59 35.59 -10.33 -14.54
N THR A 60 34.66 -9.57 -15.12
CA THR A 60 34.42 -8.18 -14.75
C THR A 60 33.83 -8.18 -13.35
N THR A 61 34.69 -8.12 -12.34
CA THR A 61 34.28 -7.96 -10.94
C THR A 61 33.50 -6.66 -10.83
N VAL A 62 32.18 -6.76 -10.75
CA VAL A 62 31.31 -5.64 -10.38
C VAL A 62 31.86 -5.06 -9.08
N PRO A 63 32.12 -3.74 -8.99
CA PRO A 63 32.62 -3.16 -7.76
C PRO A 63 31.69 -3.48 -6.60
N THR A 64 32.20 -4.15 -5.57
CA THR A 64 31.48 -4.33 -4.31
C THR A 64 31.33 -2.96 -3.66
N VAL A 65 30.19 -2.31 -3.89
CA VAL A 65 29.83 -1.03 -3.28
C VAL A 65 29.85 -1.21 -1.77
N ALA A 66 30.82 -0.59 -1.11
CA ALA A 66 31.00 -0.69 0.33
C ALA A 66 29.74 -0.15 1.03
N CYS A 67 29.07 -1.02 1.79
CA CYS A 67 27.80 -0.65 2.41
C CYS A 67 27.99 0.48 3.43
N SER A 68 27.20 1.54 3.33
CA SER A 68 27.13 2.55 4.38
C SER A 68 26.54 1.92 5.65
N LYS A 69 27.19 2.12 6.80
CA LYS A 69 26.75 1.56 8.10
C LYS A 69 25.31 1.94 8.50
N GLU A 70 24.78 3.00 7.91
CA GLU A 70 23.47 3.57 8.20
C GLU A 70 22.37 3.13 7.22
N ALA A 71 22.70 2.36 6.17
CA ALA A 71 21.76 1.83 5.17
C ALA A 71 20.75 2.86 4.58
N GLY A 72 21.08 4.16 4.60
CA GLY A 72 20.16 5.23 4.18
C GLY A 72 19.02 5.54 5.16
N GLY A 73 19.18 5.23 6.45
CA GLY A 73 18.22 5.51 7.53
C GLY A 73 17.25 4.36 7.86
N ILE A 74 17.38 3.20 7.22
CA ILE A 74 16.50 2.04 7.42
C ILE A 74 17.25 0.85 8.02
N THR A 75 16.54 -0.06 8.67
CA THR A 75 17.09 -1.37 9.08
C THR A 75 16.70 -2.45 8.08
N LEU A 76 17.53 -3.48 7.96
CA LEU A 76 17.41 -4.59 7.01
C LEU A 76 17.83 -5.91 7.69
N PRO A 77 17.56 -7.09 7.08
CA PRO A 77 17.96 -8.36 7.65
C PRO A 77 19.48 -8.57 7.50
N PRO A 78 20.10 -9.46 8.30
CA PRO A 78 21.53 -9.71 8.23
C PRO A 78 22.02 -10.05 6.81
N GLY A 79 23.09 -9.39 6.37
CA GLY A 79 23.69 -9.57 5.04
C GLY A 79 23.07 -8.73 3.92
N PHE A 80 21.95 -8.04 4.16
CA PHE A 80 21.42 -7.06 3.21
C PHE A 80 22.08 -5.68 3.39
N CYS A 81 22.08 -4.90 2.31
CA CYS A 81 22.66 -3.57 2.23
C CYS A 81 21.75 -2.65 1.42
N ALA A 82 21.52 -1.42 1.88
CA ALA A 82 20.89 -0.37 1.09
C ALA A 82 21.85 0.79 0.80
N THR A 83 21.75 1.33 -0.42
CA THR A 83 22.31 2.62 -0.81
C THR A 83 21.19 3.59 -1.11
N VAL A 84 21.34 4.87 -0.72
CA VAL A 84 20.46 5.94 -1.22
C VAL A 84 20.79 6.16 -2.69
N PHE A 85 19.90 5.68 -3.56
CA PHE A 85 20.04 5.73 -5.01
C PHE A 85 19.69 7.13 -5.53
N ALA A 86 18.59 7.70 -5.06
CA ALA A 86 18.19 9.08 -5.29
C ALA A 86 17.53 9.64 -4.03
N ASP A 87 17.49 10.97 -3.88
CA ASP A 87 16.94 11.65 -2.71
C ASP A 87 16.28 12.98 -3.12
N GLY A 88 15.29 13.44 -2.36
CA GLY A 88 14.61 14.70 -2.60
C GLY A 88 13.88 14.82 -3.95
N ILE A 89 13.44 13.72 -4.56
CA ILE A 89 12.76 13.75 -5.88
C ILE A 89 11.27 14.13 -5.80
N GLY A 90 10.80 14.64 -4.67
CA GLY A 90 9.39 14.94 -4.40
C GLY A 90 8.58 13.67 -4.14
N HIS A 91 7.25 13.74 -4.24
CA HIS A 91 6.32 12.69 -3.83
C HIS A 91 6.35 11.46 -4.76
N ALA A 92 7.40 10.64 -4.67
CA ALA A 92 7.63 9.47 -5.52
C ALA A 92 6.64 8.34 -5.20
N ARG A 93 5.90 7.88 -6.21
CA ARG A 93 4.94 6.79 -6.12
C ARG A 93 5.59 5.51 -6.68
N HIS A 94 4.94 4.81 -7.62
CA HIS A 94 5.55 3.63 -8.22
C HIS A 94 6.74 3.99 -9.11
N LEU A 95 7.58 2.98 -9.32
CA LEU A 95 8.80 3.07 -10.11
C LEU A 95 9.01 1.75 -10.86
N VAL A 96 9.78 1.80 -11.94
CA VAL A 96 10.17 0.64 -12.74
C VAL A 96 11.62 0.78 -13.17
N VAL A 97 12.31 -0.34 -13.39
CA VAL A 97 13.68 -0.34 -13.90
C VAL A 97 13.69 -0.91 -15.31
N ALA A 98 14.17 -0.13 -16.27
CA ALA A 98 14.32 -0.57 -17.64
C ALA A 98 15.51 -1.54 -17.80
N PRO A 99 15.56 -2.36 -18.87
CA PRO A 99 16.66 -3.32 -19.09
C PRO A 99 18.06 -2.69 -19.17
N ASN A 100 18.16 -1.38 -19.44
CA ASN A 100 19.40 -0.61 -19.47
C ASN A 100 19.78 0.02 -18.10
N GLY A 101 19.07 -0.33 -17.02
CA GLY A 101 19.32 0.17 -15.67
C GLY A 101 18.77 1.57 -15.37
N VAL A 102 18.05 2.20 -16.30
CA VAL A 102 17.36 3.47 -16.02
C VAL A 102 16.15 3.19 -15.12
N VAL A 103 16.07 3.87 -13.98
CA VAL A 103 14.89 3.82 -13.09
C VAL A 103 13.96 4.95 -13.50
N TYR A 104 12.74 4.62 -13.90
CA TYR A 104 11.66 5.57 -14.15
C TYR A 104 10.72 5.60 -12.94
N VAL A 105 10.28 6.79 -12.57
CA VAL A 105 9.46 7.03 -11.36
C VAL A 105 8.29 7.92 -11.74
N ASN A 106 7.08 7.54 -11.34
CA ASN A 106 5.95 8.45 -11.35
C ASN A 106 5.91 9.21 -10.01
N THR A 107 5.60 10.50 -10.02
CA THR A 107 5.47 11.30 -8.80
C THR A 107 4.10 11.98 -8.80
N TRP A 108 3.48 12.12 -7.63
CA TRP A 108 2.12 12.64 -7.52
C TRP A 108 2.00 13.68 -6.41
N SER A 109 1.66 14.92 -6.77
CA SER A 109 1.47 16.03 -5.82
C SER A 109 0.06 16.58 -5.86
N GLY A 110 -0.94 15.69 -5.86
CA GLY A 110 -2.34 16.08 -5.90
C GLY A 110 -2.89 16.57 -4.55
N ARG A 111 -4.18 16.34 -4.35
CA ARG A 111 -4.97 16.95 -3.25
C ARG A 111 -4.45 16.69 -1.83
N TYR A 112 -3.78 15.56 -1.58
CA TYR A 112 -3.18 15.24 -0.27
C TYR A 112 -1.92 16.06 0.04
N TYR A 113 -1.22 16.51 -1.00
CA TYR A 113 -0.03 17.36 -0.92
C TYR A 113 -0.39 18.81 -1.29
N LYS A 114 -1.57 19.27 -0.85
CA LYS A 114 -2.07 20.65 -1.01
C LYS A 114 -2.09 21.17 -2.46
N SER A 115 -2.04 20.28 -3.45
CA SER A 115 -1.87 20.58 -4.88
C SER A 115 -0.63 21.44 -5.17
N ASP A 116 0.52 21.00 -4.66
CA ASP A 116 1.81 21.66 -4.87
C ASP A 116 2.12 21.96 -6.35
N LYS A 117 2.93 23.00 -6.58
CA LYS A 117 3.32 23.43 -7.92
C LYS A 117 3.95 22.26 -8.70
N THR A 118 3.42 21.99 -9.89
CA THR A 118 4.02 21.05 -10.86
C THR A 118 5.53 21.27 -10.97
N PRO A 119 6.37 20.24 -10.74
CA PRO A 119 7.81 20.35 -10.83
C PRO A 119 8.27 20.82 -12.21
N ASP A 120 9.36 21.58 -12.28
CA ASP A 120 9.92 22.04 -13.55
C ASP A 120 10.38 20.82 -14.38
N GLY A 121 9.84 20.70 -15.59
CA GLY A 121 10.03 19.54 -16.46
C GLY A 121 8.98 18.42 -16.31
N GLY A 122 8.13 18.44 -15.28
CA GLY A 122 7.02 17.50 -15.12
C GLY A 122 7.16 16.51 -13.96
N PHE A 123 6.13 15.69 -13.79
CA PHE A 123 6.00 14.74 -12.68
C PHE A 123 6.78 13.43 -12.87
N LEU A 124 7.21 13.10 -14.10
CA LEU A 124 7.95 11.87 -14.34
C LEU A 124 9.44 12.10 -14.13
N VAL A 125 10.12 11.14 -13.51
CA VAL A 125 11.58 11.22 -13.25
C VAL A 125 12.27 10.03 -13.90
N ALA A 126 13.33 10.30 -14.67
CA ALA A 126 14.27 9.31 -15.17
C ALA A 126 15.60 9.45 -14.41
N LEU A 127 16.08 8.34 -13.85
CA LEU A 127 17.25 8.26 -13.00
C LEU A 127 18.24 7.25 -13.60
N GLN A 128 19.53 7.58 -13.60
CA GLN A 128 20.58 6.66 -14.07
C GLN A 128 21.85 6.78 -13.23
N ASP A 129 22.30 5.65 -12.69
CA ASP A 129 23.67 5.45 -12.23
C ASP A 129 24.57 5.26 -13.46
N LYS A 130 25.58 6.12 -13.61
CA LYS A 130 26.56 6.03 -14.71
C LYS A 130 27.92 5.53 -14.24
N THR A 131 28.15 5.50 -12.94
CA THR A 131 29.44 5.17 -12.32
C THR A 131 29.47 3.75 -11.75
N GLY A 132 28.31 3.09 -11.66
CA GLY A 132 28.13 1.77 -11.06
C GLY A 132 28.26 1.78 -9.52
N ASN A 133 28.11 2.94 -8.89
CA ASN A 133 28.33 3.12 -7.45
C ASN A 133 27.08 2.87 -6.59
N GLY A 134 25.94 2.54 -7.21
CA GLY A 134 24.65 2.35 -6.56
C GLY A 134 23.85 3.65 -6.34
N LYS A 135 24.18 4.73 -7.05
CA LYS A 135 23.53 6.05 -6.97
C LYS A 135 23.27 6.68 -8.34
N ALA A 136 22.18 7.40 -8.48
CA ALA A 136 21.82 8.10 -9.70
C ALA A 136 22.63 9.39 -9.88
N ASP A 137 23.68 9.33 -10.70
CA ASP A 137 24.47 10.49 -11.11
C ASP A 137 23.70 11.39 -12.12
N VAL A 138 22.62 10.88 -12.71
CA VAL A 138 21.75 11.62 -13.63
C VAL A 138 20.31 11.56 -13.17
N VAL A 139 19.72 12.74 -12.94
CA VAL A 139 18.30 12.95 -12.64
C VAL A 139 17.70 13.86 -13.71
N LYS A 140 16.60 13.45 -14.34
CA LYS A 140 15.87 14.25 -15.34
C LYS A 140 14.37 14.14 -15.16
N ARG A 141 13.68 15.28 -15.17
CA ARG A 141 12.21 15.35 -15.21
C ARG A 141 11.69 15.40 -16.64
N PHE A 142 10.52 14.81 -16.85
CA PHE A 142 9.76 14.84 -18.11
C PHE A 142 8.26 14.67 -17.85
N GLY A 143 7.46 14.67 -18.92
CA GLY A 143 6.01 14.52 -18.88
C GLY A 143 5.26 15.84 -19.00
N ALA A 144 3.98 15.85 -18.58
CA ALA A 144 3.12 17.02 -18.70
C ALA A 144 3.47 18.11 -17.68
N THR A 145 3.23 19.38 -18.04
CA THR A 145 3.41 20.54 -17.17
C THR A 145 2.28 21.54 -17.34
N GLY A 146 1.78 22.13 -16.25
CA GLY A 146 0.73 23.15 -16.29
C GLY A 146 -0.25 23.05 -15.13
N LYS A 147 -1.17 24.03 -15.05
CA LYS A 147 -2.16 24.09 -13.97
C LYS A 147 -3.15 22.94 -14.05
N GLY A 148 -3.35 22.24 -12.93
CA GLY A 148 -4.30 21.13 -12.81
C GLY A 148 -3.72 19.75 -13.11
N ILE A 149 -2.45 19.67 -13.52
CA ILE A 149 -1.71 18.42 -13.64
C ILE A 149 -1.13 18.08 -12.26
N ALA A 150 -1.32 16.84 -11.81
CA ALA A 150 -0.89 16.35 -10.49
C ALA A 150 0.08 15.17 -10.57
N GLY A 151 0.35 14.62 -11.76
CA GLY A 151 1.09 13.37 -11.96
C GLY A 151 0.20 12.13 -11.77
N GLY A 152 0.81 11.00 -11.39
CA GLY A 152 0.10 9.74 -11.14
C GLY A 152 0.86 8.79 -10.22
N THR A 153 0.26 7.65 -9.91
CA THR A 153 0.92 6.55 -9.19
C THR A 153 1.48 5.50 -10.14
N GLY A 154 0.65 4.93 -11.00
CA GLY A 154 0.97 3.77 -11.84
C GLY A 154 2.06 4.05 -12.88
N ILE A 155 2.94 3.07 -13.09
CA ILE A 155 3.97 3.05 -14.12
C ILE A 155 4.37 1.61 -14.43
N ALA A 156 4.51 1.27 -15.72
CA ALA A 156 4.90 -0.07 -16.16
C ALA A 156 5.79 -0.02 -17.40
N ILE A 157 6.57 -1.08 -17.65
CA ILE A 157 7.24 -1.31 -18.95
C ILE A 157 6.65 -2.56 -19.59
N TYR A 158 6.26 -2.44 -20.86
CA TYR A 158 5.82 -3.56 -21.68
C TYR A 158 6.30 -3.37 -23.12
N GLY A 159 6.91 -4.41 -23.69
CA GLY A 159 7.59 -4.34 -24.99
C GLY A 159 8.66 -3.25 -25.01
N ASN A 160 8.54 -2.29 -25.94
CA ASN A 160 9.36 -1.09 -26.02
C ASN A 160 8.70 0.16 -25.41
N GLY A 161 7.56 0.02 -24.71
CA GLY A 161 6.79 1.12 -24.16
C GLY A 161 7.05 1.33 -22.67
N LEU A 162 7.13 2.60 -22.27
CA LEU A 162 6.99 3.06 -20.89
C LEU A 162 5.56 3.59 -20.72
N PHE A 163 4.76 2.87 -19.94
CA PHE A 163 3.37 3.20 -19.65
C PHE A 163 3.28 3.98 -18.34
N ILE A 164 2.45 5.01 -18.30
CA ILE A 164 2.39 6.03 -17.25
C ILE A 164 0.93 6.35 -16.92
N GLU A 165 0.55 6.37 -15.65
CA GLU A 165 -0.66 7.06 -15.18
C GLU A 165 -0.40 8.57 -15.20
N GLU A 166 -1.26 9.32 -15.89
CA GLU A 166 -1.25 10.78 -15.85
C GLU A 166 -2.69 11.29 -15.79
N SER A 167 -3.14 11.67 -14.59
CA SER A 167 -4.52 12.12 -14.36
C SER A 167 -5.57 11.04 -14.73
N ASP A 168 -6.48 11.28 -15.67
CA ASP A 168 -7.64 10.42 -15.98
C ASP A 168 -7.33 9.29 -16.99
N ARG A 169 -6.07 8.96 -17.21
CA ARG A 169 -5.65 8.15 -18.35
C ARG A 169 -4.29 7.48 -18.13
N ILE A 170 -4.08 6.42 -18.90
CA ILE A 170 -2.79 5.77 -19.05
C ILE A 170 -2.24 6.14 -20.42
N GLU A 171 -1.06 6.72 -20.40
CA GLU A 171 -0.26 7.15 -21.54
C GLU A 171 0.91 6.19 -21.78
N ARG A 172 1.39 6.11 -23.02
CA ARG A 172 2.57 5.33 -23.40
C ARG A 172 3.59 6.20 -24.12
N TYR A 173 4.82 6.18 -23.63
CA TYR A 173 6.01 6.71 -24.30
C TYR A 173 6.79 5.57 -24.95
N ASP A 174 7.46 5.81 -26.07
CA ASP A 174 8.51 4.90 -26.54
C ASP A 174 9.74 5.01 -25.63
N LEU A 175 10.28 3.86 -25.18
CA LEU A 175 11.55 3.83 -24.47
C LEU A 175 12.68 4.35 -25.37
N PRO A 176 13.53 5.27 -24.88
CA PRO A 176 14.56 5.90 -25.69
C PRO A 176 15.66 4.91 -26.08
N SER A 177 15.98 4.84 -27.39
CA SER A 177 17.15 4.10 -27.89
C SER A 177 18.49 4.79 -27.60
N LYS A 178 18.45 6.09 -27.24
CA LYS A 178 19.60 6.90 -26.82
C LYS A 178 19.15 7.91 -25.75
N GLY A 179 19.96 8.09 -24.71
CA GLY A 179 19.58 8.91 -23.55
C GLY A 179 18.66 8.15 -22.59
N ILE A 180 18.05 8.89 -21.64
CA ILE A 180 17.21 8.32 -20.58
C ILE A 180 15.79 8.92 -20.53
N VAL A 181 15.51 9.96 -21.33
CA VAL A 181 14.21 10.61 -21.38
C VAL A 181 13.56 10.30 -22.72
N PRO A 182 12.29 9.84 -22.77
CA PRO A 182 11.54 9.71 -24.02
C PRO A 182 11.46 11.04 -24.77
N ALA A 183 11.76 11.02 -26.08
CA ALA A 183 11.80 12.24 -26.90
C ALA A 183 10.46 12.58 -27.60
N GLY A 184 9.56 11.59 -27.72
CA GLY A 184 8.26 11.74 -28.36
C GLY A 184 7.17 12.23 -27.40
N LYS A 185 6.06 12.71 -27.96
CA LYS A 185 4.81 12.85 -27.20
C LYS A 185 4.25 11.46 -26.86
N PRO A 186 3.56 11.29 -25.73
CA PRO A 186 2.90 10.04 -25.39
C PRO A 186 1.71 9.77 -26.31
N GLU A 187 1.38 8.48 -26.43
CA GLU A 187 0.12 8.00 -27.01
C GLU A 187 -0.86 7.64 -25.89
N ILE A 188 -2.15 7.98 -26.02
CA ILE A 188 -3.18 7.55 -25.06
C ILE A 188 -3.50 6.06 -25.28
N VAL A 189 -3.43 5.26 -24.21
CA VAL A 189 -3.77 3.82 -24.20
C VAL A 189 -5.22 3.63 -23.78
N VAL A 190 -5.58 4.18 -22.62
CA VAL A 190 -6.95 4.26 -22.08
C VAL A 190 -7.16 5.60 -21.38
N GLU A 191 -8.36 6.18 -21.48
CA GLU A 191 -8.71 7.50 -20.90
C GLU A 191 -10.16 7.55 -20.39
N GLY A 192 -10.47 8.58 -19.59
CA GLY A 192 -11.76 8.74 -18.91
C GLY A 192 -11.85 7.96 -17.59
N LEU A 193 -10.72 7.61 -16.99
CA LEU A 193 -10.64 6.91 -15.71
C LEU A 193 -11.15 7.82 -14.57
N PRO A 194 -11.96 7.32 -13.61
CA PRO A 194 -12.60 8.16 -12.59
C PRO A 194 -11.62 8.86 -11.60
N LEU A 195 -11.46 10.18 -11.74
CA LEU A 195 -10.56 11.02 -10.92
C LEU A 195 -11.11 11.56 -9.57
N THR A 196 -12.32 11.21 -9.18
CA THR A 196 -13.01 11.75 -7.98
C THR A 196 -12.87 10.89 -6.72
N GLY A 197 -13.24 11.43 -5.56
CA GLY A 197 -13.40 10.67 -4.31
C GLY A 197 -12.10 10.40 -3.53
N ASP A 198 -12.19 9.52 -2.52
CA ASP A 198 -11.12 9.20 -1.58
C ASP A 198 -9.89 8.54 -2.25
N HIS A 199 -10.09 7.80 -3.35
CA HIS A 199 -9.00 7.11 -4.07
C HIS A 199 -9.02 7.47 -5.58
N PRO A 200 -8.37 8.59 -5.96
CA PRO A 200 -8.38 9.10 -7.34
C PRO A 200 -7.21 8.61 -8.22
N MET A 201 -6.29 7.80 -7.68
CA MET A 201 -5.13 7.25 -8.39
C MET A 201 -5.51 5.98 -9.17
N HIS A 202 -4.74 5.65 -10.21
CA HIS A 202 -4.98 4.50 -11.10
C HIS A 202 -3.73 3.61 -11.27
N PRO A 203 -3.22 2.99 -10.18
CA PRO A 203 -2.12 2.04 -10.28
C PRO A 203 -2.51 0.86 -11.18
N PHE A 204 -1.54 0.38 -11.96
CA PHE A 204 -1.79 -0.66 -12.95
C PHE A 204 -0.58 -1.57 -13.17
N VAL A 205 -0.85 -2.78 -13.66
CA VAL A 205 0.15 -3.76 -14.09
C VAL A 205 -0.16 -4.22 -15.52
N ILE A 206 0.86 -4.63 -16.27
CA ILE A 206 0.70 -5.22 -17.61
C ILE A 206 1.26 -6.63 -17.59
N ASP A 207 0.48 -7.62 -18.03
CA ASP A 207 0.93 -9.00 -18.12
C ASP A 207 1.84 -9.26 -19.34
N ARG A 208 2.42 -10.47 -19.41
CA ARG A 208 3.33 -10.86 -20.50
C ARG A 208 2.68 -10.93 -21.88
N THR A 209 1.35 -10.90 -21.96
CA THR A 209 0.56 -10.95 -23.21
C THR A 209 0.01 -9.58 -23.62
N GLY A 210 0.19 -8.55 -22.79
CA GLY A 210 -0.26 -7.19 -23.05
C GLY A 210 -1.62 -6.84 -22.45
N ASN A 211 -2.23 -7.69 -21.62
CA ASN A 211 -3.40 -7.25 -20.85
C ASN A 211 -2.95 -6.26 -19.77
N LEU A 212 -3.59 -5.10 -19.73
CA LEU A 212 -3.36 -4.06 -18.75
C LEU A 212 -4.47 -4.12 -17.71
N PHE A 213 -4.12 -4.27 -16.44
CA PHE A 213 -5.06 -4.31 -15.32
C PHE A 213 -4.86 -3.07 -14.47
N VAL A 214 -5.90 -2.24 -14.35
CA VAL A 214 -5.87 -0.97 -13.61
C VAL A 214 -6.84 -1.03 -12.43
N ASP A 215 -6.37 -0.62 -11.25
CA ASP A 215 -7.21 -0.41 -10.08
C ASP A 215 -7.96 0.91 -10.18
N LEU A 216 -9.23 0.91 -9.81
CA LEU A 216 -10.04 2.11 -9.65
C LEU A 216 -10.60 2.12 -8.23
N GLY A 217 -9.85 2.68 -7.29
CA GLY A 217 -10.24 2.76 -5.89
C GLY A 217 -11.59 3.46 -5.64
N SER A 218 -12.19 3.15 -4.49
CA SER A 218 -13.50 3.65 -4.07
C SER A 218 -13.55 5.18 -3.92
N ALA A 219 -14.73 5.76 -4.16
CA ALA A 219 -14.95 7.18 -3.94
C ALA A 219 -15.19 7.50 -2.46
N THR A 220 -15.70 6.54 -1.68
CA THR A 220 -15.93 6.68 -0.24
C THR A 220 -15.31 5.53 0.56
N ASN A 221 -15.32 5.63 1.89
CA ASN A 221 -14.73 4.65 2.78
C ASN A 221 -15.42 3.27 2.75
N ALA A 222 -16.76 3.26 2.66
CA ALA A 222 -17.61 2.08 2.79
C ALA A 222 -18.95 2.21 2.02
N CYS A 223 -18.96 2.97 0.92
CA CYS A 223 -20.14 3.25 0.09
C CYS A 223 -21.33 3.85 0.86
N GLN A 224 -21.05 4.69 1.85
CA GLN A 224 -22.06 5.37 2.67
C GLN A 224 -22.66 6.57 1.93
N THR A 225 -23.95 6.87 2.14
CA THR A 225 -24.59 8.07 1.56
C THR A 225 -24.01 9.38 2.10
N GLU A 226 -23.50 9.35 3.33
CA GLU A 226 -22.69 10.40 3.94
C GLU A 226 -21.36 9.77 4.39
N ASN A 227 -20.28 10.02 3.64
CA ASN A 227 -19.00 9.35 3.83
C ASN A 227 -18.43 9.60 5.24
N ARG A 228 -17.95 8.54 5.90
CA ARG A 228 -17.22 8.59 7.20
C ARG A 228 -18.04 9.17 8.37
N MET A 229 -19.37 9.13 8.28
CA MET A 229 -20.26 9.60 9.34
C MET A 229 -20.73 8.47 10.27
N PRO A 230 -20.93 8.73 11.59
CA PRO A 230 -21.34 7.70 12.53
C PRO A 230 -22.74 7.15 12.27
N ASN A 231 -22.87 5.82 12.34
CA ASN A 231 -24.10 5.04 12.15
C ASN A 231 -24.83 5.26 10.80
N VAL A 232 -24.16 5.83 9.80
CA VAL A 232 -24.73 5.97 8.45
C VAL A 232 -24.57 4.66 7.70
N VAL A 233 -25.68 4.13 7.18
CA VAL A 233 -25.73 2.87 6.42
C VAL A 233 -25.07 3.01 5.04
N GLY A 234 -24.64 1.87 4.49
CA GLY A 234 -24.16 1.80 3.12
C GLY A 234 -25.31 1.89 2.11
N ALA A 235 -25.03 2.44 0.93
CA ALA A 235 -25.92 2.37 -0.21
C ALA A 235 -26.03 0.92 -0.69
N ASP A 236 -27.27 0.45 -0.88
CA ASP A 236 -27.58 -0.90 -1.39
C ASP A 236 -28.64 -0.78 -2.50
N PRO A 237 -28.30 -1.03 -3.78
CA PRO A 237 -26.97 -1.40 -4.28
C PRO A 237 -25.95 -0.26 -4.14
N CYS A 238 -24.68 -0.62 -3.91
CA CYS A 238 -23.58 0.33 -3.94
C CYS A 238 -23.28 0.77 -5.37
N VAL A 239 -23.67 1.99 -5.74
CA VAL A 239 -23.48 2.56 -7.09
C VAL A 239 -22.01 2.78 -7.46
N GLU A 240 -21.11 2.90 -6.49
CA GLU A 240 -19.68 3.02 -6.77
C GLU A 240 -19.14 1.80 -7.51
N LEU A 241 -19.65 0.59 -7.20
CA LEU A 241 -19.23 -0.66 -7.84
C LEU A 241 -19.46 -0.69 -9.36
N GLU A 242 -20.25 0.23 -9.92
CA GLU A 242 -20.34 0.38 -11.38
C GLU A 242 -19.00 0.81 -12.00
N THR A 243 -18.24 1.67 -11.31
CA THR A 243 -17.07 2.38 -11.86
C THR A 243 -15.80 2.34 -11.00
N ARG A 244 -15.89 1.80 -9.78
CA ARG A 244 -14.85 1.80 -8.74
C ARG A 244 -14.94 0.56 -7.86
N GLY A 245 -13.98 0.40 -6.96
CA GLY A 245 -13.98 -0.68 -5.98
C GLY A 245 -13.59 -2.04 -6.61
N GLY A 246 -12.58 -2.05 -7.48
CA GLY A 246 -12.23 -3.22 -8.29
C GLY A 246 -11.12 -2.96 -9.31
N LEU A 247 -10.90 -3.94 -10.18
CA LEU A 247 -9.91 -3.88 -11.27
C LEU A 247 -10.60 -3.93 -12.64
N TRP A 248 -10.07 -3.19 -13.61
CA TRP A 248 -10.53 -3.17 -15.00
C TRP A 248 -9.42 -3.64 -15.95
N ARG A 249 -9.78 -4.41 -16.98
CA ARG A 249 -8.84 -4.98 -17.97
C ARG A 249 -8.94 -4.29 -19.32
N TYR A 250 -7.83 -3.72 -19.78
CA TYR A 250 -7.63 -3.16 -21.11
C TYR A 250 -6.48 -3.89 -21.82
N HIS A 251 -6.07 -3.44 -23.01
CA HIS A 251 -4.90 -3.99 -23.70
C HIS A 251 -3.86 -2.91 -24.01
N ALA A 252 -2.60 -3.17 -23.64
CA ALA A 252 -1.47 -2.25 -23.76
C ALA A 252 -1.16 -1.86 -25.22
N ASP A 253 -1.38 -2.77 -26.18
CA ASP A 253 -1.17 -2.50 -27.61
C ASP A 253 -2.33 -1.79 -28.31
N LYS A 254 -3.46 -1.51 -27.61
CA LYS A 254 -4.58 -0.75 -28.16
C LYS A 254 -4.50 0.71 -27.71
N ARG A 255 -4.71 1.66 -28.63
CA ARG A 255 -4.71 3.10 -28.35
C ARG A 255 -6.15 3.65 -28.29
N GLY A 256 -6.33 4.71 -27.53
CA GLY A 256 -7.60 5.45 -27.44
C GLY A 256 -8.78 4.62 -26.90
N GLN A 257 -8.51 3.59 -26.07
CA GLN A 257 -9.57 2.90 -25.34
C GLN A 257 -10.26 3.90 -24.40
N LYS A 258 -11.56 3.74 -24.18
CA LYS A 258 -12.30 4.57 -23.24
C LYS A 258 -12.68 3.73 -22.02
N PHE A 259 -12.68 4.36 -20.86
CA PHE A 259 -13.21 3.76 -19.65
C PHE A 259 -14.64 3.23 -19.87
N SER A 260 -14.92 2.04 -19.35
CA SER A 260 -16.23 1.38 -19.48
C SER A 260 -16.46 0.43 -18.29
N PRO A 261 -17.62 0.52 -17.60
CA PRO A 261 -18.04 -0.45 -16.58
C PRO A 261 -17.98 -1.92 -17.02
N LYS A 262 -18.07 -2.19 -18.32
CA LYS A 262 -18.08 -3.54 -18.89
C LYS A 262 -16.70 -4.22 -18.89
N GLU A 263 -15.62 -3.47 -18.76
CA GLU A 263 -14.24 -4.01 -18.75
C GLU A 263 -13.80 -4.43 -17.34
N ARG A 264 -14.73 -4.48 -16.36
CA ARG A 264 -14.42 -4.90 -14.99
C ARG A 264 -13.96 -6.35 -14.97
N TYR A 265 -12.77 -6.57 -14.43
CA TYR A 265 -12.14 -7.87 -14.28
C TYR A 265 -12.40 -8.48 -12.89
N ALA A 266 -12.34 -7.67 -11.84
CA ALA A 266 -12.62 -8.06 -10.46
C ALA A 266 -13.35 -6.92 -9.72
N THR A 267 -14.06 -7.25 -8.64
CA THR A 267 -14.88 -6.32 -7.86
C THR A 267 -14.68 -6.53 -6.36
N GLY A 268 -15.14 -5.56 -5.57
CA GLY A 268 -15.10 -5.63 -4.10
C GLY A 268 -13.71 -5.42 -3.51
N ILE A 269 -12.85 -4.66 -4.20
CA ILE A 269 -11.52 -4.25 -3.76
C ILE A 269 -11.58 -2.76 -3.42
N ARG A 270 -11.42 -2.36 -2.15
CA ARG A 270 -11.62 -0.95 -1.73
C ARG A 270 -10.65 0.02 -2.41
N ASN A 271 -9.37 -0.29 -2.37
CA ASN A 271 -8.28 0.45 -3.04
C ASN A 271 -7.11 -0.52 -3.23
N GLY A 272 -6.71 -0.74 -4.49
CA GLY A 272 -5.82 -1.82 -4.91
C GLY A 272 -4.46 -1.34 -5.41
N GLU A 273 -3.69 -0.68 -4.53
CA GLU A 273 -2.48 0.05 -4.96
C GLU A 273 -1.33 -0.85 -5.43
N GLY A 274 -1.04 -1.96 -4.74
CA GLY A 274 -0.01 -2.92 -5.15
C GLY A 274 -0.56 -4.01 -6.07
N LEU A 275 -0.09 -4.07 -7.32
CA LEU A 275 -0.50 -5.06 -8.32
C LEU A 275 0.73 -5.77 -8.92
N ALA A 276 0.75 -7.11 -8.95
CA ALA A 276 1.85 -7.87 -9.54
C ALA A 276 1.45 -9.25 -10.06
N PHE A 277 2.17 -9.74 -11.07
CA PHE A 277 2.10 -11.13 -11.52
C PHE A 277 3.33 -11.91 -11.05
N ASP A 278 3.17 -13.18 -10.68
CA ASP A 278 4.31 -14.11 -10.54
C ASP A 278 4.75 -14.71 -11.88
N ALA A 279 5.86 -15.46 -11.87
CA ALA A 279 6.36 -16.09 -13.09
C ALA A 279 5.44 -17.15 -13.73
N SER A 280 4.46 -17.68 -12.98
CA SER A 280 3.45 -18.64 -13.45
C SER A 280 2.19 -17.99 -13.99
N GLY A 281 1.98 -16.69 -13.70
CA GLY A 281 0.83 -15.91 -14.14
C GLY A 281 -0.28 -15.79 -13.11
N HIS A 282 -0.04 -16.11 -11.83
CA HIS A 282 -0.99 -15.70 -10.77
C HIS A 282 -0.96 -14.18 -10.64
N PHE A 283 -2.15 -13.58 -10.57
CA PHE A 283 -2.31 -12.15 -10.39
C PHE A 283 -2.59 -11.84 -8.92
N TYR A 284 -1.73 -11.04 -8.30
CA TYR A 284 -1.92 -10.60 -6.93
C TYR A 284 -2.24 -9.12 -6.87
N ALA A 285 -3.17 -8.77 -5.99
CA ALA A 285 -3.49 -7.39 -5.63
C ALA A 285 -3.44 -7.22 -4.11
N THR A 286 -2.92 -6.10 -3.63
CA THR A 286 -3.10 -5.69 -2.23
C THR A 286 -4.45 -5.02 -2.06
N GLN A 287 -5.05 -5.05 -0.87
CA GLN A 287 -6.24 -4.26 -0.53
C GLN A 287 -6.01 -3.44 0.73
N HIS A 288 -6.36 -2.14 0.67
CA HIS A 288 -6.51 -1.31 1.85
C HIS A 288 -7.84 -1.60 2.56
N GLY A 289 -7.78 -1.90 3.85
CA GLY A 289 -8.95 -1.99 4.73
C GLY A 289 -9.73 -0.67 4.84
N ARG A 290 -10.94 -0.73 5.40
CA ARG A 290 -11.75 0.49 5.69
C ARG A 290 -11.27 1.19 6.96
N ASP A 291 -11.20 2.51 6.93
CA ASP A 291 -10.85 3.31 8.11
C ASP A 291 -12.05 3.44 9.07
N GLN A 292 -11.85 3.91 10.30
CA GLN A 292 -12.88 4.46 11.21
C GLN A 292 -13.96 3.48 11.74
N LEU A 293 -13.65 2.20 11.91
CA LEU A 293 -14.64 1.18 12.30
C LEU A 293 -15.29 1.48 13.67
N SER A 294 -14.50 1.68 14.73
CA SER A 294 -15.02 2.03 16.06
C SER A 294 -15.57 3.44 16.16
N GLN A 295 -15.06 4.37 15.34
CA GLN A 295 -15.46 5.77 15.33
C GLN A 295 -16.86 5.95 14.72
N ASN A 296 -17.18 5.15 13.70
CA ASN A 296 -18.49 5.19 13.06
C ASN A 296 -19.51 4.27 13.75
N TRP A 297 -19.04 3.21 14.43
CA TRP A 297 -19.88 2.14 14.98
C TRP A 297 -19.49 1.73 16.41
N GLY A 298 -19.23 2.71 17.28
CA GLY A 298 -18.79 2.48 18.67
C GLY A 298 -19.78 1.72 19.56
N GLY A 299 -21.04 1.54 19.12
CA GLY A 299 -21.99 0.63 19.76
C GLY A 299 -21.81 -0.86 19.40
N LEU A 300 -20.97 -1.17 18.41
CA LEU A 300 -20.68 -2.52 17.90
C LEU A 300 -19.20 -2.92 18.05
N TYR A 301 -18.28 -1.95 18.05
CA TYR A 301 -16.83 -2.19 18.09
C TYR A 301 -16.15 -1.36 19.17
N THR A 302 -15.24 -2.00 19.92
CA THR A 302 -14.35 -1.28 20.85
C THR A 302 -13.29 -0.48 20.08
N THR A 303 -12.67 0.50 20.75
CA THR A 303 -11.51 1.21 20.20
C THR A 303 -10.38 0.25 19.80
N GLU A 304 -10.10 -0.77 20.60
CA GLU A 304 -9.08 -1.79 20.30
C GLU A 304 -9.41 -2.59 19.02
N GLN A 305 -10.69 -2.91 18.79
CA GLN A 305 -11.12 -3.49 17.52
C GLN A 305 -10.95 -2.50 16.36
N GLY A 306 -11.26 -1.21 16.54
CA GLY A 306 -11.01 -0.19 15.51
C GLY A 306 -9.53 0.02 15.15
N VAL A 307 -8.62 -0.23 16.10
CA VAL A 307 -7.15 -0.14 15.92
C VAL A 307 -6.57 -1.33 15.16
N ASN A 308 -7.23 -2.50 15.25
CA ASN A 308 -6.73 -3.78 14.75
C ASN A 308 -7.58 -4.41 13.65
N LEU A 309 -8.76 -3.85 13.33
CA LEU A 309 -9.65 -4.29 12.27
C LEU A 309 -10.08 -3.12 11.36
N PRO A 310 -10.42 -3.38 10.08
CA PRO A 310 -10.21 -4.65 9.37
C PRO A 310 -8.74 -4.85 8.97
N ALA A 311 -8.35 -6.07 8.66
CA ALA A 311 -7.00 -6.36 8.19
C ALA A 311 -6.70 -5.68 6.84
N GLU A 312 -5.41 -5.46 6.57
CA GLU A 312 -4.90 -5.23 5.22
C GLU A 312 -4.70 -6.58 4.53
N GLU A 313 -4.84 -6.65 3.21
CA GLU A 313 -4.98 -7.93 2.51
C GLU A 313 -4.04 -8.08 1.30
N LEU A 314 -3.62 -9.31 1.02
CA LEU A 314 -3.08 -9.77 -0.27
C LEU A 314 -4.05 -10.77 -0.87
N LEU A 315 -4.47 -10.51 -2.11
CA LEU A 315 -5.52 -11.22 -2.83
C LEU A 315 -4.90 -12.02 -3.99
N ASP A 316 -5.43 -13.21 -4.29
CA ASP A 316 -5.18 -13.96 -5.53
C ASP A 316 -6.38 -13.74 -6.46
N VAL A 317 -6.16 -13.02 -7.56
CA VAL A 317 -7.21 -12.38 -8.37
C VAL A 317 -7.46 -13.15 -9.65
N HIS A 318 -8.73 -13.48 -9.89
CA HIS A 318 -9.20 -14.18 -11.08
C HIS A 318 -10.29 -13.36 -11.76
N GLU A 319 -10.59 -13.70 -13.02
CA GLU A 319 -11.68 -13.05 -13.77
C GLU A 319 -13.03 -13.34 -13.10
N GLY A 320 -13.74 -12.30 -12.70
CA GLY A 320 -14.99 -12.38 -11.96
C GLY A 320 -14.85 -12.51 -10.44
N SER A 321 -13.64 -12.40 -9.88
CA SER A 321 -13.44 -12.36 -8.41
C SER A 321 -14.22 -11.22 -7.75
N ASP A 322 -14.79 -11.51 -6.57
CA ASP A 322 -15.52 -10.56 -5.72
C ASP A 322 -15.02 -10.68 -4.28
N PHE A 323 -14.22 -9.71 -3.85
CA PHE A 323 -13.60 -9.68 -2.52
C PHE A 323 -14.48 -9.01 -1.44
N GLY A 324 -15.70 -8.62 -1.82
CA GLY A 324 -16.77 -8.34 -0.88
C GLY A 324 -16.90 -6.91 -0.35
N TRP A 325 -15.94 -6.00 -0.55
CA TRP A 325 -16.17 -4.57 -0.26
C TRP A 325 -17.36 -4.05 -1.11
N PRO A 326 -18.24 -3.18 -0.60
CA PRO A 326 -18.27 -2.59 0.75
C PRO A 326 -19.02 -3.43 1.79
N GLN A 327 -19.67 -4.52 1.37
CA GLN A 327 -20.54 -5.33 2.25
C GLN A 327 -19.77 -6.19 3.25
N CYS A 328 -18.50 -6.46 2.99
CA CYS A 328 -17.65 -7.38 3.75
C CYS A 328 -16.31 -6.74 4.08
N TYR A 329 -15.70 -7.19 5.17
CA TYR A 329 -14.29 -6.96 5.48
C TYR A 329 -13.66 -8.22 6.07
N PHE A 330 -12.34 -8.37 5.98
CA PHE A 330 -11.63 -9.48 6.61
C PHE A 330 -11.31 -9.18 8.08
N ASP A 331 -11.76 -10.07 8.95
CA ASP A 331 -11.38 -10.13 10.36
C ASP A 331 -10.33 -11.23 10.50
N ASP A 332 -9.06 -10.84 10.67
CA ASP A 332 -7.93 -11.75 10.77
C ASP A 332 -7.85 -12.44 12.15
N LEU A 333 -8.37 -11.79 13.20
CA LEU A 333 -8.55 -12.38 14.53
C LEU A 333 -9.52 -13.58 14.49
N GLN A 334 -10.52 -13.52 13.60
CA GLN A 334 -11.45 -14.62 13.32
C GLN A 334 -11.11 -15.47 12.08
N GLY A 335 -10.12 -15.04 11.28
CA GLY A 335 -9.68 -15.70 10.05
C GLY A 335 -10.73 -15.80 8.94
N LYS A 336 -11.64 -14.81 8.81
CA LYS A 336 -12.78 -14.89 7.87
C LYS A 336 -13.31 -13.52 7.44
N LEU A 337 -13.98 -13.48 6.29
CA LEU A 337 -14.82 -12.33 5.91
C LEU A 337 -16.08 -12.27 6.76
N VAL A 338 -16.44 -11.08 7.22
CA VAL A 338 -17.63 -10.80 8.04
C VAL A 338 -18.43 -9.63 7.46
N LEU A 339 -19.72 -9.58 7.76
CA LEU A 339 -20.62 -8.54 7.25
C LEU A 339 -20.29 -7.18 7.88
N ALA A 340 -20.09 -6.17 7.04
CA ALA A 340 -19.83 -4.80 7.46
C ALA A 340 -21.04 -4.21 8.21
N PRO A 341 -20.85 -3.37 9.24
CA PRO A 341 -21.94 -2.79 10.01
C PRO A 341 -22.81 -1.85 9.16
N GLU A 342 -22.23 -1.19 8.16
CA GLU A 342 -22.94 -0.42 7.12
C GLU A 342 -24.07 -1.20 6.44
N TYR A 343 -23.95 -2.53 6.39
CA TYR A 343 -24.87 -3.47 5.73
C TYR A 343 -25.56 -4.43 6.72
N GLY A 344 -25.66 -4.03 8.00
CA GLY A 344 -26.38 -4.79 9.03
C GLY A 344 -25.54 -5.85 9.77
N GLY A 345 -24.22 -5.78 9.66
CA GLY A 345 -23.28 -6.52 10.51
C GLY A 345 -23.42 -6.18 12.01
N ASP A 346 -22.96 -7.08 12.89
CA ASP A 346 -23.26 -7.08 14.33
C ASP A 346 -22.01 -7.25 15.22
N GLY A 347 -20.90 -6.64 14.81
CA GLY A 347 -19.61 -6.78 15.48
C GLY A 347 -18.87 -8.06 15.09
N GLY A 348 -18.87 -8.40 13.79
CA GLY A 348 -18.12 -9.52 13.23
C GLY A 348 -18.70 -10.93 13.42
N LYS A 349 -19.98 -11.08 13.83
CA LYS A 349 -20.59 -12.41 14.07
C LYS A 349 -21.37 -12.90 12.85
N LYS A 350 -22.12 -12.02 12.19
CA LYS A 350 -22.79 -12.26 10.91
C LYS A 350 -21.80 -12.37 9.76
N ILE A 351 -22.03 -13.38 8.92
CA ILE A 351 -21.31 -13.58 7.65
C ILE A 351 -22.19 -13.14 6.47
N GLY A 352 -23.46 -13.59 6.41
CA GLY A 352 -24.39 -13.17 5.36
C GLY A 352 -23.84 -13.46 3.95
N VAL A 353 -23.90 -12.45 3.08
CA VAL A 353 -23.37 -12.53 1.69
C VAL A 353 -21.87 -12.80 1.61
N CYS A 354 -21.11 -12.51 2.68
CA CYS A 354 -19.66 -12.68 2.72
C CYS A 354 -19.20 -14.14 2.63
N ALA A 355 -20.11 -15.10 2.85
CA ALA A 355 -19.83 -16.53 2.68
C ALA A 355 -19.61 -16.94 1.22
N GLN A 356 -19.98 -16.08 0.26
CA GLN A 356 -19.86 -16.33 -1.19
C GLN A 356 -18.76 -15.46 -1.85
N LYS A 357 -17.92 -14.80 -1.04
CA LYS A 357 -16.88 -13.86 -1.48
C LYS A 357 -15.50 -14.51 -1.38
N SER A 358 -14.58 -14.06 -2.22
CA SER A 358 -13.17 -14.47 -2.17
C SER A 358 -12.48 -13.82 -0.97
N GLY A 359 -11.89 -14.64 -0.09
CA GLY A 359 -11.02 -14.16 0.98
C GLY A 359 -9.57 -13.93 0.50
N PRO A 360 -8.72 -13.31 1.33
CA PRO A 360 -7.32 -13.07 1.02
C PRO A 360 -6.47 -14.34 1.10
N VAL A 361 -5.34 -14.35 0.40
CA VAL A 361 -4.29 -15.38 0.58
C VAL A 361 -3.33 -15.04 1.72
N ALA A 362 -3.17 -13.75 2.05
CA ALA A 362 -2.45 -13.28 3.25
C ALA A 362 -3.15 -12.06 3.85
N ALA A 363 -3.09 -11.91 5.17
CA ALA A 363 -3.60 -10.75 5.90
C ALA A 363 -2.49 -10.12 6.76
N PHE A 364 -2.57 -8.80 6.94
CA PHE A 364 -1.60 -8.00 7.68
C PHE A 364 -2.33 -7.03 8.63
N PRO A 365 -1.63 -6.48 9.65
CA PRO A 365 -2.28 -5.65 10.67
C PRO A 365 -2.94 -4.41 10.07
N ALA A 366 -4.11 -4.07 10.60
CA ALA A 366 -4.96 -3.00 10.10
C ALA A 366 -4.27 -1.64 9.94
N HIS A 367 -4.71 -0.91 8.92
CA HIS A 367 -4.35 0.48 8.59
C HIS A 367 -2.87 0.69 8.18
N TRP A 368 -2.07 -0.35 7.96
CA TRP A 368 -0.68 -0.23 7.51
C TRP A 368 -0.52 0.34 6.08
N ALA A 369 -1.59 0.38 5.28
CA ALA A 369 -1.68 0.99 3.94
C ALA A 369 -0.70 0.40 2.91
N PRO A 370 -0.97 -0.78 2.31
CA PRO A 370 -0.13 -1.40 1.31
C PRO A 370 -0.18 -0.61 -0.03
N ASN A 371 0.87 0.14 -0.35
CA ASN A 371 0.89 1.03 -1.52
C ASN A 371 1.64 0.47 -2.75
N ALA A 372 2.45 -0.58 -2.59
CA ALA A 372 3.11 -1.24 -3.71
C ALA A 372 3.39 -2.72 -3.42
N LEU A 373 3.47 -3.51 -4.48
CA LEU A 373 3.71 -4.95 -4.47
C LEU A 373 4.68 -5.31 -5.60
N VAL A 374 5.63 -6.21 -5.35
CA VAL A 374 6.42 -6.85 -6.41
C VAL A 374 6.71 -8.31 -6.05
N ILE A 375 6.58 -9.22 -7.01
CA ILE A 375 7.05 -10.60 -6.87
C ILE A 375 8.53 -10.65 -7.24
N TYR A 376 9.38 -11.20 -6.36
CA TYR A 376 10.82 -11.20 -6.56
C TYR A 376 11.29 -12.37 -7.40
N GLU A 377 11.62 -12.13 -8.66
CA GLU A 377 12.12 -13.15 -9.60
C GLU A 377 13.63 -13.05 -9.89
N GLY A 378 14.32 -12.09 -9.28
CA GLY A 378 15.77 -11.91 -9.45
C GLY A 378 16.63 -12.96 -8.73
N ASP A 379 17.93 -12.96 -9.03
CA ASP A 379 18.92 -13.91 -8.47
C ASP A 379 19.98 -13.24 -7.57
N GLN A 380 19.72 -11.99 -7.15
CA GLN A 380 20.69 -11.17 -6.45
C GLN A 380 20.43 -11.13 -4.93
N LEU A 381 19.19 -11.23 -4.48
CA LEU A 381 18.86 -11.55 -3.08
C LEU A 381 18.96 -13.09 -2.87
N PRO A 382 18.95 -13.60 -1.62
CA PRO A 382 19.03 -15.03 -1.35
C PRO A 382 17.90 -15.83 -2.00
N ALA A 383 18.18 -17.10 -2.35
CA ALA A 383 17.23 -17.96 -3.07
C ALA A 383 15.88 -18.13 -2.33
N ALA A 384 15.88 -18.05 -1.01
CA ALA A 384 14.68 -18.12 -0.17
C ALA A 384 13.70 -16.95 -0.36
N TYR A 385 14.11 -15.85 -1.02
CA TYR A 385 13.24 -14.72 -1.36
C TYR A 385 12.58 -14.85 -2.74
N LYS A 386 13.04 -15.79 -3.59
CA LYS A 386 12.56 -15.92 -4.98
C LYS A 386 11.14 -16.49 -5.04
N GLY A 387 10.31 -15.88 -5.89
CA GLY A 387 8.87 -16.16 -6.01
C GLY A 387 8.00 -15.60 -4.88
N GLY A 388 8.57 -14.93 -3.87
CA GLY A 388 7.80 -14.29 -2.80
C GLY A 388 7.48 -12.82 -3.08
N ALA A 389 6.51 -12.28 -2.35
CA ALA A 389 6.03 -10.91 -2.47
C ALA A 389 6.76 -9.96 -1.53
N PHE A 390 7.29 -8.85 -2.05
CA PHE A 390 7.61 -7.66 -1.25
C PHE A 390 6.43 -6.69 -1.32
N ILE A 391 6.00 -6.17 -0.16
CA ILE A 391 4.88 -5.21 -0.05
C ILE A 391 5.34 -3.99 0.74
N ALA A 392 5.11 -2.79 0.20
CA ALA A 392 5.44 -1.52 0.85
C ALA A 392 4.24 -0.99 1.63
N PHE A 393 4.39 -0.88 2.95
CA PHE A 393 3.39 -0.32 3.85
C PHE A 393 3.69 1.13 4.18
N HIS A 394 2.84 2.01 3.66
CA HIS A 394 2.95 3.47 3.70
C HIS A 394 2.81 4.06 5.10
N GLY A 395 2.21 3.29 6.01
CA GLY A 395 2.07 3.64 7.41
C GLY A 395 0.75 4.34 7.73
N SER A 396 0.23 4.03 8.92
CA SER A 396 -1.14 4.33 9.30
C SER A 396 -1.39 5.79 9.67
N TRP A 397 -2.65 6.19 9.52
CA TRP A 397 -3.24 7.41 10.09
C TRP A 397 -4.40 7.09 11.05
N ASN A 398 -5.24 6.12 10.69
CA ASN A 398 -6.42 5.73 11.44
C ASN A 398 -6.11 4.67 12.54
N ARG A 399 -5.19 4.96 13.47
CA ARG A 399 -4.96 4.11 14.66
C ARG A 399 -5.08 4.82 16.01
N ALA A 400 -5.31 6.13 16.03
CA ALA A 400 -5.52 6.86 17.29
C ALA A 400 -6.70 6.29 18.10
N PRO A 401 -6.60 6.15 19.44
CA PRO A 401 -5.52 6.61 20.33
C PRO A 401 -4.24 5.77 20.34
N ALA A 402 -4.19 4.59 19.70
CA ALA A 402 -2.97 3.81 19.65
C ALA A 402 -1.90 4.50 18.75
N PRO A 403 -0.60 4.30 19.03
CA PRO A 403 0.48 4.75 18.15
C PRO A 403 0.30 4.24 16.73
N GLN A 404 0.73 5.01 15.72
CA GLN A 404 0.65 4.55 14.33
C GLN A 404 1.64 3.41 14.06
N ALA A 405 1.36 2.58 13.07
CA ALA A 405 2.19 1.43 12.67
C ALA A 405 2.29 1.34 11.14
N GLY A 406 2.93 0.28 10.62
CA GLY A 406 3.39 0.24 9.23
C GLY A 406 4.72 0.99 9.08
N TYR A 407 4.84 1.83 8.04
CA TYR A 407 6.08 2.56 7.68
C TYR A 407 7.25 1.61 7.42
N ASN A 408 6.98 0.52 6.70
CA ASN A 408 7.92 -0.61 6.53
C ASN A 408 7.70 -1.31 5.18
N VAL A 409 8.60 -2.22 4.82
CA VAL A 409 8.42 -3.17 3.72
C VAL A 409 8.41 -4.56 4.32
N VAL A 410 7.41 -5.38 4.00
CA VAL A 410 7.41 -6.81 4.36
C VAL A 410 7.88 -7.68 3.21
N PHE A 411 8.32 -8.89 3.55
CA PHE A 411 8.41 -10.00 2.62
C PHE A 411 7.46 -11.12 3.04
N GLN A 412 6.51 -11.47 2.17
CA GLN A 412 5.58 -12.60 2.33
C GLN A 412 6.04 -13.74 1.40
N PRO A 413 6.55 -14.87 1.93
CA PRO A 413 6.89 -16.01 1.09
C PRO A 413 5.62 -16.62 0.46
N LEU A 414 5.67 -16.82 -0.86
CA LEU A 414 4.61 -17.43 -1.65
C LEU A 414 5.12 -18.72 -2.29
N LYS A 415 4.20 -19.56 -2.76
CA LYS A 415 4.43 -20.73 -3.61
C LYS A 415 3.08 -21.18 -4.22
N ASP A 416 3.07 -21.43 -5.53
CA ASP A 416 1.93 -22.01 -6.25
C ASP A 416 0.57 -21.30 -5.94
N GLY A 417 0.55 -19.96 -6.06
CA GLY A 417 -0.65 -19.14 -5.79
C GLY A 417 -0.94 -18.83 -4.31
N ARG A 418 -0.12 -19.31 -3.36
CA ARG A 418 -0.46 -19.31 -1.93
C ARG A 418 0.69 -18.92 -1.02
N VAL A 419 0.39 -18.52 0.21
CA VAL A 419 1.40 -18.33 1.25
C VAL A 419 2.10 -19.63 1.61
N SER A 420 3.43 -19.60 1.65
CA SER A 420 4.29 -20.75 1.99
C SER A 420 4.93 -20.63 3.38
N GLY A 421 4.71 -19.51 4.06
CA GLY A 421 5.18 -19.21 5.42
C GLY A 421 4.58 -17.92 5.97
N ARG A 422 4.99 -17.50 7.16
CA ARG A 422 4.65 -16.18 7.70
C ARG A 422 5.47 -15.09 6.99
N TYR A 423 4.89 -13.90 6.83
CA TYR A 423 5.67 -12.73 6.43
C TYR A 423 6.71 -12.36 7.50
N VAL A 424 7.71 -11.60 7.07
CA VAL A 424 8.65 -10.88 7.94
C VAL A 424 8.64 -9.40 7.57
N VAL A 425 8.85 -8.51 8.53
CA VAL A 425 9.22 -7.12 8.22
C VAL A 425 10.63 -7.15 7.64
N PHE A 426 10.76 -6.86 6.35
CA PHE A 426 12.02 -6.91 5.61
C PHE A 426 12.83 -5.62 5.76
N ALA A 427 12.18 -4.46 5.75
CA ALA A 427 12.81 -3.18 6.00
C ALA A 427 11.94 -2.31 6.92
N ASP A 428 12.52 -1.61 7.89
CA ASP A 428 11.83 -0.75 8.85
C ASP A 428 12.68 0.51 9.12
N GLY A 429 12.19 1.44 9.94
CA GLY A 429 12.88 2.67 10.31
C GLY A 429 12.55 3.89 9.44
N PHE A 430 11.80 3.71 8.35
CA PHE A 430 11.46 4.77 7.38
C PHE A 430 10.88 6.04 8.03
N ALA A 431 9.99 5.90 9.00
CA ALA A 431 9.39 7.05 9.68
C ALA A 431 10.37 7.87 10.53
N GLY A 432 11.54 7.32 10.89
CA GLY A 432 12.43 7.91 11.87
C GLY A 432 11.78 8.00 13.27
N PRO A 433 11.98 9.10 14.02
CA PRO A 433 11.52 9.21 15.42
C PRO A 433 10.00 9.34 15.58
N HIS A 434 9.25 9.66 14.51
CA HIS A 434 7.82 9.94 14.60
C HIS A 434 7.03 9.13 13.56
N LYS A 435 6.44 8.02 14.00
CA LYS A 435 5.45 7.26 13.21
C LYS A 435 4.13 8.04 13.21
N GLU A 436 4.01 9.04 12.33
CA GLU A 436 2.77 9.75 12.03
C GLU A 436 2.82 10.43 10.64
N PRO A 437 1.69 10.54 9.89
CA PRO A 437 1.73 10.96 8.48
C PRO A 437 2.30 12.35 8.20
N GLY A 438 2.25 13.26 9.18
CA GLY A 438 2.75 14.64 9.04
C GLY A 438 4.22 14.82 9.44
N ARG A 439 4.86 13.84 10.11
CA ARG A 439 6.22 13.95 10.65
C ARG A 439 7.14 12.76 10.38
N ALA A 440 6.61 11.68 9.79
CA ALA A 440 7.41 10.56 9.30
C ALA A 440 8.41 11.04 8.24
N LEU A 441 9.70 10.74 8.42
CA LEU A 441 10.76 11.15 7.50
C LEU A 441 10.58 10.55 6.10
N HIS A 442 10.17 9.27 6.05
CA HIS A 442 9.91 8.54 4.82
C HIS A 442 8.68 7.64 4.95
N ARG A 443 7.95 7.44 3.84
CA ARG A 443 6.74 6.60 3.78
C ARG A 443 6.75 5.69 2.54
N PRO A 444 7.04 4.37 2.67
CA PRO A 444 7.18 3.46 1.53
C PRO A 444 5.96 3.46 0.61
N SER A 445 6.17 3.77 -0.67
CA SER A 445 5.12 4.04 -1.66
C SER A 445 5.30 3.29 -2.97
N GLY A 446 6.52 2.83 -3.28
CA GLY A 446 6.86 2.17 -4.54
C GLY A 446 7.90 1.07 -4.37
N LEU A 447 7.80 0.01 -5.19
CA LEU A 447 8.77 -1.09 -5.26
C LEU A 447 9.10 -1.42 -6.73
N ALA A 448 10.35 -1.80 -7.02
CA ALA A 448 10.74 -2.36 -8.31
C ALA A 448 11.94 -3.31 -8.17
N VAL A 449 12.14 -4.19 -9.16
CA VAL A 449 13.35 -5.03 -9.24
C VAL A 449 14.16 -4.62 -10.46
N GLY A 450 15.46 -4.38 -10.26
CA GLY A 450 16.42 -4.06 -11.33
C GLY A 450 16.77 -5.27 -12.19
N PRO A 451 17.32 -5.06 -13.41
CA PRO A 451 17.81 -6.16 -14.25
C PRO A 451 19.01 -6.91 -13.64
N ASP A 452 19.66 -6.31 -12.63
CA ASP A 452 20.68 -6.91 -11.78
C ASP A 452 20.10 -7.65 -10.56
N GLY A 453 18.77 -7.71 -10.42
CA GLY A 453 18.06 -8.30 -9.29
C GLY A 453 18.11 -7.46 -8.00
N ALA A 454 18.58 -6.21 -8.02
CA ALA A 454 18.46 -5.31 -6.87
C ALA A 454 17.01 -4.91 -6.62
N LEU A 455 16.58 -4.84 -5.36
CA LEU A 455 15.25 -4.33 -5.00
C LEU A 455 15.35 -2.81 -4.80
N PHE A 456 14.52 -2.05 -5.50
CA PHE A 456 14.37 -0.61 -5.29
C PHE A 456 13.12 -0.36 -4.45
N ILE A 457 13.25 0.55 -3.48
CA ILE A 457 12.17 1.02 -2.62
C ILE A 457 12.08 2.54 -2.80
N GLY A 458 10.90 3.07 -3.06
CA GLY A 458 10.63 4.52 -3.13
C GLY A 458 9.72 4.97 -1.98
N ASP A 459 9.83 6.25 -1.60
CA ASP A 459 8.95 6.90 -0.63
C ASP A 459 8.44 8.26 -1.14
N ASP A 460 7.20 8.62 -0.77
CA ASP A 460 6.57 9.88 -1.19
C ASP A 460 6.60 11.02 -0.15
N ALA A 461 7.21 10.83 1.03
CA ALA A 461 7.33 11.89 2.04
C ALA A 461 8.66 12.65 1.91
N GLY A 462 9.77 11.94 1.83
CA GLY A 462 11.11 12.49 1.60
C GLY A 462 11.54 12.48 0.13
N GLY A 463 10.89 11.68 -0.72
CA GLY A 463 11.28 11.51 -2.12
C GLY A 463 12.61 10.79 -2.26
N ARG A 464 12.86 9.78 -1.41
CA ARG A 464 14.05 8.95 -1.43
C ARG A 464 13.79 7.64 -2.17
N ILE A 465 14.83 7.15 -2.83
CA ILE A 465 14.87 5.80 -3.39
C ILE A 465 16.08 5.08 -2.81
N TRP A 466 15.85 3.93 -2.18
CA TRP A 466 16.91 3.01 -1.76
C TRP A 466 17.08 1.93 -2.83
N ARG A 467 18.33 1.56 -3.12
CA ARG A 467 18.67 0.35 -3.86
C ARG A 467 19.22 -0.68 -2.88
N VAL A 468 18.53 -1.80 -2.74
CA VAL A 468 18.80 -2.88 -1.79
C VAL A 468 19.46 -4.06 -2.49
N THR A 469 20.55 -4.54 -1.90
CA THR A 469 21.37 -5.67 -2.37
C THR A 469 21.67 -6.64 -1.23
N TYR A 470 22.07 -7.87 -1.55
CA TYR A 470 22.57 -8.84 -0.58
C TYR A 470 24.09 -9.01 -0.75
N GLN A 471 24.82 -8.74 0.33
CA GLN A 471 26.29 -8.80 0.45
C GLN A 471 26.76 -9.84 1.48
N GLY A 472 25.83 -10.59 2.09
CA GLY A 472 26.15 -11.64 3.06
C GLY A 472 26.79 -12.88 2.42
N PRO A 473 27.37 -13.78 3.24
CA PRO A 473 27.93 -15.03 2.75
C PRO A 473 26.83 -15.99 2.28
N ASP A 474 27.08 -16.69 1.18
CA ASP A 474 26.31 -17.85 0.69
C ASP A 474 24.78 -17.64 0.54
N LYS A 475 24.39 -17.06 -0.60
CA LYS A 475 23.00 -16.76 -0.98
C LYS A 475 22.07 -17.98 -0.99
N ASP A 476 22.61 -19.17 -1.14
CA ASP A 476 21.81 -20.41 -1.24
C ASP A 476 21.45 -20.96 0.15
N LYS A 477 22.16 -20.53 1.20
CA LYS A 477 21.92 -20.94 2.60
C LYS A 477 21.28 -19.85 3.46
N ALA A 478 21.24 -18.59 2.99
CA ALA A 478 20.64 -17.50 3.74
C ALA A 478 19.10 -17.63 3.80
N ALA A 479 18.59 -17.84 5.01
CA ALA A 479 17.16 -17.96 5.29
C ALA A 479 16.43 -16.61 5.26
N ILE A 480 15.10 -16.65 5.13
CA ILE A 480 14.24 -15.48 5.34
C ILE A 480 14.41 -15.01 6.79
N ALA A 481 14.80 -13.76 6.96
CA ALA A 481 14.93 -13.10 8.26
C ALA A 481 14.23 -11.74 8.23
N ALA A 482 13.75 -11.30 9.39
CA ALA A 482 13.26 -9.94 9.57
C ALA A 482 14.43 -8.95 9.67
N ALA A 483 14.16 -7.69 9.37
CA ALA A 483 15.02 -6.59 9.81
C ALA A 483 15.20 -6.65 11.32
N VAL A 484 16.38 -6.24 11.79
CA VAL A 484 16.51 -5.85 13.19
C VAL A 484 15.57 -4.67 13.38
N ALA A 485 14.55 -4.81 14.24
CA ALA A 485 13.68 -3.69 14.57
C ALA A 485 14.56 -2.50 14.97
N PRO A 486 14.33 -1.28 14.44
CA PRO A 486 15.04 -0.11 14.91
C PRO A 486 14.95 -0.11 16.44
N ILE A 487 16.08 0.11 17.11
CA ILE A 487 16.04 0.35 18.56
C ILE A 487 15.13 1.56 18.71
N GLU A 488 13.93 1.35 19.29
CA GLU A 488 13.10 2.46 19.72
C GLU A 488 13.99 3.29 20.64
N GLY A 489 14.43 4.45 20.14
CA GLY A 489 15.21 5.40 20.92
C GLY A 489 14.37 5.67 22.16
N THR A 490 14.87 5.21 23.31
CA THR A 490 14.05 4.70 24.43
C THR A 490 12.72 5.42 24.54
N THR A 491 11.62 4.69 24.35
CA THR A 491 10.36 5.04 25.00
C THR A 491 10.65 5.08 26.49
N THR A 492 10.93 6.28 27.00
CA THR A 492 11.49 6.49 28.33
C THR A 492 10.43 6.16 29.37
N THR A 493 10.43 4.91 29.80
CA THR A 493 9.88 4.55 31.11
C THR A 493 10.61 5.40 32.16
N SER A 494 9.87 6.32 32.76
CA SER A 494 10.39 7.51 33.41
C SER A 494 11.41 7.21 34.50
N ALA A 495 12.69 7.51 34.25
CA ALA A 495 13.79 7.37 35.20
C ALA A 495 14.59 8.68 35.30
N LYS A 496 14.16 9.54 36.24
CA LYS A 496 14.67 10.92 36.48
C LYS A 496 14.62 11.82 35.25
N ALA A 497 13.48 12.49 35.10
CA ALA A 497 13.24 13.49 34.08
C ALA A 497 14.20 14.69 34.17
N GLU A 498 14.98 14.88 33.11
CA GLU A 498 15.07 16.20 32.48
C GLU A 498 13.85 16.36 31.53
N PRO A 499 13.38 17.57 31.19
CA PRO A 499 12.15 17.76 30.42
C PRO A 499 12.24 17.11 29.02
N PRO A 500 11.20 16.41 28.53
CA PRO A 500 11.28 15.74 27.23
C PRO A 500 11.33 16.73 26.06
N GLU A 501 12.34 16.61 25.19
CA GLU A 501 12.26 17.15 23.83
C GLU A 501 11.13 16.43 23.08
N GLY A 502 10.14 17.19 22.60
CA GLY A 502 8.89 16.65 22.06
C GLY A 502 7.66 17.25 22.74
N ILE A 503 7.81 17.84 23.92
CA ILE A 503 6.94 18.94 24.33
C ILE A 503 7.52 20.23 23.72
N ASP A 504 6.65 21.21 23.47
CA ASP A 504 7.02 22.58 23.09
C ASP A 504 8.13 23.14 24.03
N PRO A 505 9.11 23.94 23.58
CA PRO A 505 10.01 24.66 24.49
C PRO A 505 9.29 25.47 25.59
N ASP A 506 8.02 25.83 25.38
CA ASP A 506 7.11 26.42 26.37
C ASP A 506 6.40 25.39 27.28
N ALA A 507 6.92 24.17 27.44
CA ALA A 507 6.40 23.11 28.31
C ALA A 507 6.46 23.46 29.81
N GLY A 508 5.38 24.05 30.33
CA GLY A 508 5.33 24.62 31.69
C GLY A 508 5.11 26.13 31.70
N VAL A 509 5.13 26.78 30.53
CA VAL A 509 4.37 28.01 30.33
C VAL A 509 2.90 27.63 30.40
N SER A 510 2.12 28.36 31.20
CA SER A 510 0.66 28.21 31.18
C SER A 510 0.17 28.56 29.78
N LEU A 511 -0.32 27.55 29.04
CA LEU A 511 -1.08 27.78 27.82
C LEU A 511 -2.16 28.85 28.11
N PRO A 512 -2.36 29.83 27.21
CA PRO A 512 -3.31 30.89 27.44
C PRO A 512 -4.72 30.31 27.52
N VAL A 513 -5.49 30.76 28.49
CA VAL A 513 -6.84 30.24 28.76
C VAL A 513 -7.86 31.16 28.09
N PRO A 514 -8.76 30.66 27.24
CA PRO A 514 -9.82 31.49 26.66
C PRO A 514 -10.81 31.95 27.73
N GLU A 515 -11.45 33.09 27.49
CA GLU A 515 -12.55 33.56 28.34
C GLU A 515 -13.65 32.49 28.42
N GLY A 516 -14.09 32.17 29.64
CA GLY A 516 -15.05 31.09 29.90
C GLY A 516 -14.45 29.68 30.01
N ALA A 517 -13.12 29.53 30.01
CA ALA A 517 -12.42 28.28 30.31
C ALA A 517 -11.48 28.41 31.54
N THR A 518 -10.82 27.31 31.90
CA THR A 518 -9.85 27.22 32.99
C THR A 518 -8.58 26.50 32.52
N ALA A 519 -7.44 26.74 33.19
CA ALA A 519 -6.20 26.02 32.90
C ALA A 519 -6.36 24.49 33.04
N ALA A 520 -7.21 24.04 33.96
CA ALA A 520 -7.55 22.62 34.12
C ALA A 520 -8.34 22.06 32.91
N GLN A 521 -9.20 22.86 32.27
CA GLN A 521 -9.86 22.47 31.02
C GLN A 521 -8.89 22.45 29.85
N VAL A 522 -7.92 23.38 29.77
CA VAL A 522 -6.87 23.34 28.75
C VAL A 522 -6.00 22.09 28.91
N ALA A 523 -5.55 21.78 30.14
CA ALA A 523 -4.80 20.56 30.42
C ALA A 523 -5.62 19.28 30.13
N ARG A 524 -6.89 19.22 30.53
CA ARG A 524 -7.77 18.08 30.17
C ARG A 524 -7.95 17.96 28.65
N GLY A 525 -8.03 19.08 27.94
CA GLY A 525 -8.16 19.12 26.48
C GLY A 525 -6.95 18.55 25.77
N ASP A 526 -5.75 18.82 26.28
CA ASP A 526 -4.48 18.24 25.83
C ASP A 526 -4.50 16.71 25.94
N GLN A 527 -4.87 16.19 27.11
CA GLN A 527 -4.96 14.75 27.37
C GLN A 527 -5.99 14.03 26.47
N ILE A 528 -7.12 14.68 26.18
CA ILE A 528 -8.12 14.16 25.23
C ILE A 528 -7.59 14.26 23.79
N PHE A 529 -6.93 15.35 23.42
CA PHE A 529 -6.41 15.52 22.06
C PHE A 529 -5.40 14.43 21.70
N HIS A 530 -4.53 14.07 22.65
CA HIS A 530 -3.48 13.07 22.51
C HIS A 530 -3.92 11.62 22.73
N GLY A 531 -5.14 11.36 23.20
CA GLY A 531 -5.61 9.98 23.45
C GLY A 531 -5.22 9.41 24.81
N GLU A 532 -4.67 10.22 25.72
CA GLU A 532 -4.39 9.81 27.12
C GLU A 532 -5.68 9.53 27.91
N ILE A 533 -6.80 10.15 27.48
CA ILE A 533 -8.14 9.89 27.99
C ILE A 533 -8.94 9.09 26.94
N ALA A 534 -9.68 8.09 27.40
CA ALA A 534 -10.50 7.22 26.55
C ALA A 534 -11.45 8.04 25.64
N GLY A 535 -11.41 7.73 24.34
CA GLY A 535 -12.13 8.48 23.30
C GLY A 535 -11.32 9.62 22.66
N GLY A 536 -10.10 9.91 23.12
CA GLY A 536 -9.24 10.87 22.45
C GLY A 536 -8.71 10.36 21.11
N THR A 537 -9.11 10.98 20.00
CA THR A 537 -8.73 10.56 18.63
C THR A 537 -8.12 11.67 17.78
N CYS A 538 -8.08 12.91 18.29
CA CYS A 538 -7.80 14.12 17.51
C CYS A 538 -6.41 14.12 16.86
N SER A 539 -5.37 13.70 17.60
CA SER A 539 -3.99 13.60 17.12
C SER A 539 -3.83 12.67 15.90
N GLY A 540 -4.72 11.68 15.72
CA GLY A 540 -4.69 10.77 14.55
C GLY A 540 -4.90 11.49 13.22
N CYS A 541 -5.70 12.56 13.21
CA CYS A 541 -5.93 13.38 12.02
C CYS A 541 -5.07 14.65 12.00
N HIS A 542 -4.82 15.25 13.17
CA HIS A 542 -4.17 16.55 13.29
C HIS A 542 -2.68 16.48 13.63
N GLY A 543 -2.10 15.29 13.79
CA GLY A 543 -0.73 15.09 14.28
C GLY A 543 -0.63 15.27 15.80
N SER A 544 0.39 14.65 16.41
CA SER A 544 0.72 14.82 17.83
C SER A 544 1.29 16.21 18.16
N ASP A 545 1.72 17.00 17.18
CA ASP A 545 2.11 18.40 17.37
C ASP A 545 1.01 19.39 16.95
N ALA A 546 -0.18 18.88 16.62
CA ALA A 546 -1.33 19.62 16.10
C ALA A 546 -1.09 20.43 14.81
N LYS A 547 0.05 20.25 14.11
CA LYS A 547 0.37 20.95 12.84
C LYS A 547 -0.26 20.34 11.60
N GLY A 548 -1.16 19.37 11.80
CA GLY A 548 -1.93 18.75 10.74
C GLY A 548 -1.21 17.60 10.05
N SER A 549 -1.88 17.06 9.04
CA SER A 549 -1.42 15.95 8.23
C SER A 549 -2.10 16.03 6.84
N PRO A 550 -1.84 15.10 5.91
CA PRO A 550 -2.60 15.01 4.66
C PRO A 550 -4.13 14.82 4.86
N VAL A 551 -4.57 14.34 6.03
CA VAL A 551 -6.00 14.12 6.32
C VAL A 551 -6.65 15.22 7.17
N GLY A 552 -5.89 16.05 7.90
CA GLY A 552 -6.45 17.06 8.80
C GLY A 552 -5.64 18.36 8.90
N PRO A 553 -6.28 19.53 9.14
CA PRO A 553 -5.60 20.82 9.19
C PRO A 553 -4.66 20.99 10.39
N ASP A 554 -3.65 21.85 10.17
CA ASP A 554 -2.89 22.56 11.21
C ASP A 554 -3.83 23.40 12.08
N LEU A 555 -3.73 23.23 13.39
CA LEU A 555 -4.52 23.93 14.41
C LEU A 555 -3.71 24.99 15.17
N THR A 556 -2.42 25.13 14.88
CA THR A 556 -1.48 26.01 15.58
C THR A 556 -1.29 27.37 14.91
N ASN A 557 -1.58 27.47 13.60
CA ASN A 557 -1.28 28.66 12.79
C ASN A 557 -2.39 29.74 12.76
N GLY A 558 -3.50 29.54 13.48
CA GLY A 558 -4.63 30.47 13.53
C GLY A 558 -5.49 30.58 12.26
N GLN A 559 -5.29 29.73 11.24
CA GLN A 559 -6.05 29.76 9.98
C GLN A 559 -7.31 28.87 10.02
N TRP A 560 -8.42 29.46 10.43
CA TRP A 560 -9.70 28.76 10.58
C TRP A 560 -10.53 28.76 9.29
N GLN A 561 -11.06 27.59 8.90
CA GLN A 561 -11.84 27.41 7.67
C GLN A 561 -13.35 27.27 7.90
N TRP A 562 -13.78 26.94 9.13
CA TRP A 562 -15.19 26.73 9.53
C TRP A 562 -15.59 27.49 10.80
N SER A 563 -14.70 28.32 11.34
CA SER A 563 -14.92 29.17 12.50
C SER A 563 -14.15 30.50 12.32
N ASP A 564 -14.39 31.45 13.20
CA ASP A 564 -13.60 32.66 13.39
C ASP A 564 -12.39 32.46 14.33
N GLY A 565 -12.18 31.22 14.80
CA GLY A 565 -11.17 30.89 15.81
C GLY A 565 -11.57 31.18 17.26
N SER A 566 -12.78 31.68 17.52
CA SER A 566 -13.24 31.88 18.90
C SER A 566 -13.47 30.54 19.61
N TYR A 567 -13.27 30.53 20.94
CA TYR A 567 -13.42 29.32 21.76
C TYR A 567 -14.81 28.67 21.62
N GLU A 568 -15.90 29.45 21.58
CA GLU A 568 -17.24 28.89 21.38
C GLU A 568 -17.45 28.39 19.94
N ALA A 569 -16.93 29.08 18.91
CA ALA A 569 -17.00 28.55 17.55
C ALA A 569 -16.21 27.24 17.39
N LEU A 570 -15.06 27.11 18.06
CA LEU A 570 -14.29 25.86 18.12
C LEU A 570 -15.06 24.75 18.84
N ARG A 571 -15.73 25.05 19.98
CA ARG A 571 -16.67 24.12 20.64
C ARG A 571 -17.74 23.63 19.67
N GLN A 572 -18.37 24.53 18.91
CA GLN A 572 -19.43 24.19 17.96
C GLN A 572 -18.90 23.33 16.79
N VAL A 573 -17.72 23.63 16.26
CA VAL A 573 -17.07 22.85 15.20
C VAL A 573 -16.71 21.44 15.69
N ILE A 574 -16.10 21.30 16.88
CA ILE A 574 -15.77 19.98 17.44
C ILE A 574 -17.04 19.19 17.79
N ALA A 575 -18.08 19.84 18.34
CA ALA A 575 -19.34 19.19 18.68
C ALA A 575 -20.08 18.63 17.46
N LYS A 576 -20.08 19.37 16.34
CA LYS A 576 -20.85 19.04 15.12
C LYS A 576 -20.06 18.27 14.08
N GLY A 577 -18.73 18.33 14.12
CA GLY A 577 -17.88 17.79 13.06
C GLY A 577 -17.76 18.73 11.86
N VAL A 578 -17.02 18.27 10.85
CA VAL A 578 -16.88 18.86 9.52
C VAL A 578 -17.14 17.76 8.50
N THR A 579 -18.39 17.70 8.02
CA THR A 579 -18.88 16.73 7.02
C THR A 579 -18.36 17.02 5.61
N GLU A 580 -18.13 18.30 5.29
CA GLU A 580 -17.63 18.76 3.98
C GLU A 580 -16.31 19.55 4.14
N PRO A 581 -15.15 18.87 4.17
CA PRO A 581 -13.88 19.56 4.29
C PRO A 581 -13.46 20.23 2.96
N LYS A 582 -13.12 21.52 3.02
CA LYS A 582 -12.75 22.38 1.88
C LYS A 582 -11.38 22.11 1.26
N ARG A 583 -10.40 21.69 2.08
CA ARG A 583 -8.97 21.55 1.69
C ARG A 583 -8.33 20.21 2.09
N TYR A 584 -9.07 19.32 2.75
CA TYR A 584 -8.61 18.04 3.28
C TYR A 584 -9.63 16.95 2.93
N GLN A 585 -9.30 15.67 3.06
CA GLN A 585 -10.27 14.57 2.85
C GLN A 585 -10.71 13.86 4.13
N GLY A 586 -10.03 14.08 5.26
CA GLY A 586 -10.54 13.65 6.55
C GLY A 586 -11.82 14.43 6.87
N VAL A 587 -12.97 13.80 6.64
CA VAL A 587 -14.21 14.15 7.30
C VAL A 587 -13.95 14.08 8.80
N MET A 588 -14.24 15.15 9.52
CA MET A 588 -14.14 15.17 10.98
C MET A 588 -15.51 14.78 11.54
N PRO A 589 -15.75 13.54 11.97
CA PRO A 589 -17.04 13.18 12.56
C PRO A 589 -17.32 14.01 13.83
N PRO A 590 -18.60 14.17 14.22
CA PRO A 590 -18.99 14.83 15.46
C PRO A 590 -18.18 14.29 16.65
N ARG A 591 -17.62 15.20 17.46
CA ARG A 591 -16.79 14.86 18.65
C ARG A 591 -15.57 13.98 18.33
N GLY A 592 -15.02 14.06 17.11
CA GLY A 592 -13.92 13.20 16.66
C GLY A 592 -14.30 11.73 16.46
N GLY A 593 -15.60 11.42 16.38
CA GLY A 593 -16.11 10.05 16.29
C GLY A 593 -16.04 9.30 17.62
N ALA A 594 -15.98 10.02 18.73
CA ALA A 594 -15.82 9.46 20.07
C ALA A 594 -16.95 9.89 21.01
N PRO A 595 -17.28 9.10 22.05
CA PRO A 595 -18.34 9.39 23.01
C PRO A 595 -17.91 10.43 24.07
N LEU A 596 -17.33 11.55 23.63
CA LEU A 596 -16.89 12.64 24.51
C LEU A 596 -18.09 13.37 25.13
N ALA A 597 -17.99 13.76 26.41
CA ALA A 597 -19.00 14.61 27.05
C ALA A 597 -18.89 16.07 26.58
N ASP A 598 -19.93 16.88 26.82
CA ASP A 598 -19.92 18.31 26.44
C ASP A 598 -18.84 19.12 27.18
N SER A 599 -18.44 18.66 28.38
CA SER A 599 -17.29 19.16 29.15
C SER A 599 -15.95 18.80 28.51
N ASP A 600 -15.87 17.66 27.83
CA ASP A 600 -14.66 17.19 27.15
C ASP A 600 -14.49 17.91 25.81
N VAL A 601 -15.60 18.13 25.08
CA VAL A 601 -15.62 19.02 23.92
C VAL A 601 -15.22 20.45 24.31
N ALA A 602 -15.67 20.95 25.47
CA ALA A 602 -15.20 22.23 26.02
C ALA A 602 -13.69 22.23 26.29
N ALA A 603 -13.18 21.18 26.93
CA ALA A 603 -11.76 21.03 27.23
C ALA A 603 -10.89 21.03 25.96
N VAL A 604 -11.21 20.19 24.97
CA VAL A 604 -10.48 20.12 23.69
C VAL A 604 -10.54 21.45 22.95
N ALA A 605 -11.70 22.12 22.90
CA ALA A 605 -11.81 23.43 22.27
C ALA A 605 -10.96 24.51 22.97
N ALA A 606 -10.84 24.47 24.29
CA ALA A 606 -9.97 25.39 25.04
C ALA A 606 -8.48 25.13 24.75
N TYR A 607 -8.09 23.86 24.64
CA TYR A 607 -6.73 23.46 24.24
C TYR A 607 -6.39 23.89 22.81
N VAL A 608 -7.27 23.57 21.84
CA VAL A 608 -7.10 23.95 20.42
C VAL A 608 -7.06 25.47 20.23
N TRP A 609 -7.87 26.22 20.99
CA TRP A 609 -7.77 27.69 21.01
C TRP A 609 -6.41 28.17 21.51
N ALA A 610 -5.89 27.57 22.59
CA ALA A 610 -4.65 27.97 23.22
C ALA A 610 -3.41 27.68 22.36
N LEU A 611 -3.42 26.58 21.61
CA LEU A 611 -2.38 26.26 20.62
C LEU A 611 -2.23 27.37 19.57
N ALA A 612 -3.34 27.89 19.06
CA ALA A 612 -3.35 28.95 18.04
C ALA A 612 -2.97 30.35 18.57
N GLN A 613 -2.80 30.53 19.88
CA GLN A 613 -2.30 31.77 20.47
C GLN A 613 -0.78 31.78 20.64
N LYS A 614 -0.10 30.65 20.43
CA LYS A 614 1.36 30.61 20.49
C LYS A 614 1.95 31.48 19.37
N PRO A 615 2.93 32.35 19.67
CA PRO A 615 3.66 33.04 18.61
C PRO A 615 4.29 32.00 17.69
N ALA A 616 4.11 32.14 16.37
CA ALA A 616 4.77 31.26 15.42
C ALA A 616 6.29 31.23 15.70
N PRO A 617 6.93 30.05 15.78
CA PRO A 617 8.34 29.97 16.11
C PRO A 617 9.15 30.79 15.10
N LYS A 618 10.04 31.64 15.60
CA LYS A 618 10.91 32.47 14.75
C LYS A 618 11.69 31.54 13.82
N ALA A 619 11.57 31.75 12.52
CA ALA A 619 12.34 31.01 11.53
C ALA A 619 13.84 31.12 11.85
N THR A 620 14.48 29.98 12.10
CA THR A 620 15.93 29.85 12.18
C THR A 620 16.51 30.23 10.81
N GLN A 621 17.44 31.18 10.80
CA GLN A 621 18.15 31.63 9.59
C GLN A 621 19.28 30.66 9.22
#